data_AF-A0A9X2GT09-F1
#
_entry.id   AF-A0A9X2GT09-F1
#
_cell.length_a   1.000
_cell.length_b   1.000
_cell.length_c   1.000
_cell.angle_alpha   90.00
_cell.angle_beta   90.00
_cell.angle_gamma   90.00
#
_symmetry.space_group_name_H-M   'P 1'
#
loop_
_entity.id
_entity.type
_entity.pdbx_description
1 polymer ?
#
loop_
_entity_poly.entity_id
_entity_poly.type
_entity_poly.pdbx_seq_one_letter_code
_entity_poly.pdbx_strand_id
1 'polypeptide(L)'
;MHHVPTHRLARGAAALAAAATASLVLLTVAGSPAAAAGSARTDPAPAMSDTDITRLLDSADAAVCTEGADAQMRCYTTEADYRAAEGLSGAEVGTLSMSECPSGYFCLWEWTGYGGDRVQYRVAGTKDLYSYWRDRGTSYYNRRAAGGRLVDIRSALPDPNLYFPAGGHHSDLGKESYVYGGNWNNKVDRIVLS
;
A
#
# COMPACT_ATOMS: atom_id res chain seq x y z
N MET A 1 -35.79 14.78 -48.90
CA MET A 1 -35.45 14.48 -50.31
C MET A 1 -34.06 15.03 -50.59
N HIS A 2 -33.14 14.16 -51.02
CA HIS A 2 -31.87 14.40 -51.74
C HIS A 2 -30.83 15.35 -51.10
N HIS A 3 -29.52 15.08 -51.06
CA HIS A 3 -28.66 14.17 -51.82
C HIS A 3 -27.42 13.82 -51.00
N VAL A 4 -26.98 12.57 -51.12
CA VAL A 4 -25.60 12.11 -50.84
C VAL A 4 -24.69 12.57 -51.98
N PRO A 5 -23.40 12.84 -51.71
CA PRO A 5 -22.37 12.24 -52.55
C PRO A 5 -21.26 11.54 -51.75
N THR A 6 -21.01 10.31 -52.20
CA THR A 6 -19.88 9.42 -51.95
C THR A 6 -18.60 9.87 -52.65
N HIS A 7 -17.48 9.26 -52.22
CA HIS A 7 -16.22 8.92 -52.94
C HIS A 7 -14.96 9.48 -52.24
N ARG A 8 -13.79 8.83 -52.18
CA ARG A 8 -13.29 7.49 -52.56
C ARG A 8 -11.87 7.35 -51.96
N LEU A 9 -11.56 6.13 -51.51
CA LEU A 9 -10.32 5.34 -51.67
C LEU A 9 -8.93 6.03 -51.84
N ALA A 10 -7.98 5.61 -50.99
CA ALA A 10 -6.62 5.18 -51.36
C ALA A 10 -6.18 4.12 -50.32
N ARG A 11 -6.06 2.81 -50.62
CA ARG A 11 -5.02 2.10 -51.40
C ARG A 11 -3.60 2.44 -50.97
N GLY A 12 -3.02 1.54 -50.15
CA GLY A 12 -1.58 1.36 -50.00
C GLY A 12 -1.32 -0.13 -49.81
N ALA A 13 -0.76 -0.76 -50.85
CA ALA A 13 -0.48 -2.18 -50.94
C ALA A 13 0.97 -2.48 -50.47
N ALA A 14 1.09 -3.63 -49.80
CA ALA A 14 2.05 -4.71 -50.04
C ALA A 14 3.57 -4.44 -50.09
N ALA A 15 4.32 -5.23 -49.33
CA ALA A 15 5.47 -5.98 -49.85
C ALA A 15 5.84 -7.15 -48.93
N LEU A 16 6.14 -8.28 -49.57
CA LEU A 16 6.57 -9.57 -49.05
C LEU A 16 8.08 -9.63 -48.72
N ALA A 17 8.44 -10.75 -48.09
CA ALA A 17 9.73 -11.46 -48.08
C ALA A 17 10.72 -11.03 -46.97
N ALA A 18 11.52 -11.90 -46.35
CA ALA A 18 12.03 -13.19 -46.79
C ALA A 18 12.34 -14.13 -45.60
N ALA A 19 12.63 -15.38 -45.96
CA ALA A 19 12.86 -16.53 -45.10
C ALA A 19 14.27 -16.59 -44.46
N ALA A 20 14.32 -17.38 -43.37
CA ALA A 20 15.37 -18.30 -42.93
C ALA A 20 16.78 -17.76 -42.62
N THR A 21 17.22 -17.99 -41.38
CA THR A 21 18.44 -18.77 -41.08
C THR A 21 18.43 -19.17 -39.61
N ALA A 22 18.35 -20.47 -39.37
CA ALA A 22 18.59 -21.06 -38.05
C ALA A 22 20.09 -20.98 -37.77
N SER A 23 20.48 -20.20 -36.74
CA SER A 23 21.82 -20.25 -36.17
C SER A 23 21.75 -20.99 -34.85
N LEU A 24 22.26 -22.22 -34.85
CA LEU A 24 22.51 -23.02 -33.66
C LEU A 24 23.74 -22.44 -32.96
N VAL A 25 23.54 -21.60 -31.95
CA VAL A 25 24.61 -21.12 -31.08
C VAL A 25 24.74 -22.09 -29.90
N LEU A 26 25.78 -22.93 -29.94
CA LEU A 26 26.30 -23.59 -28.73
C LEU A 26 26.91 -22.51 -27.84
N LEU A 27 26.24 -22.16 -26.73
CA LEU A 27 26.89 -21.46 -25.63
C LEU A 27 27.12 -22.43 -24.46
N THR A 28 28.39 -22.54 -24.13
CA THR A 28 29.00 -23.21 -22.98
C THR A 28 28.24 -22.97 -21.68
N VAL A 29 27.93 -24.06 -20.97
CA VAL A 29 27.45 -24.05 -19.59
C VAL A 29 28.63 -23.66 -18.69
N ALA A 30 28.88 -22.37 -18.53
CA ALA A 30 29.72 -21.88 -17.45
C ALA A 30 28.92 -22.04 -16.15
N GLY A 31 29.33 -23.00 -15.32
CA GLY A 31 28.81 -23.17 -13.98
C GLY A 31 28.91 -21.83 -13.24
N SER A 32 27.76 -21.19 -13.03
CA SER A 32 27.68 -20.06 -12.13
C SER A 32 28.12 -20.56 -10.75
N PRO A 33 29.03 -19.87 -10.04
CA PRO A 33 29.15 -20.11 -8.62
C PRO A 33 27.75 -19.88 -8.06
N ALA A 34 27.15 -20.92 -7.50
CA ALA A 34 26.02 -20.77 -6.62
C ALA A 34 26.50 -19.87 -5.49
N ALA A 35 26.29 -18.57 -5.64
CA ALA A 35 26.30 -17.67 -4.52
C ALA A 35 25.24 -18.24 -3.60
N ALA A 36 25.70 -18.94 -2.56
CA ALA A 36 24.89 -19.25 -1.42
C ALA A 36 24.41 -17.90 -0.91
N ALA A 37 23.22 -17.50 -1.35
CA ALA A 37 22.41 -16.52 -0.66
C ALA A 37 22.09 -17.18 0.67
N GLY A 38 23.03 -17.08 1.61
CA GLY A 38 22.73 -17.21 3.00
C GLY A 38 21.60 -16.22 3.22
N SER A 39 20.40 -16.74 3.44
CA SER A 39 19.36 -15.98 4.12
C SER A 39 19.95 -15.61 5.48
N ALA A 40 20.67 -14.50 5.51
CA ALA A 40 20.77 -13.72 6.72
C ALA A 40 19.32 -13.44 7.07
N ARG A 41 18.81 -14.13 8.10
CA ARG A 41 17.65 -13.61 8.80
C ARG A 41 18.07 -12.22 9.21
N THR A 42 17.60 -11.21 8.49
CA THR A 42 17.64 -9.86 8.99
C THR A 42 16.84 -9.92 10.28
N ASP A 43 17.52 -9.71 11.41
CA ASP A 43 16.81 -9.62 12.69
C ASP A 43 15.66 -8.62 12.52
N PRO A 44 14.47 -8.91 13.09
CA PRO A 44 13.33 -8.01 12.95
C PRO A 44 13.74 -6.62 13.40
N ALA A 45 13.30 -5.59 12.67
CA ALA A 45 13.65 -4.22 13.00
C ALA A 45 13.32 -3.94 14.48
N PRO A 46 14.17 -3.17 15.20
CA PRO A 46 13.89 -2.81 16.57
C PRO A 46 12.57 -2.03 16.65
N ALA A 47 11.89 -2.13 17.79
CA ALA A 47 10.77 -1.24 18.10
C ALA A 47 11.24 0.22 18.02
N MET A 48 10.43 1.08 17.40
CA MET A 48 10.74 2.49 17.24
C MET A 48 9.96 3.34 18.23
N SER A 49 10.59 4.41 18.72
CA SER A 49 9.88 5.45 19.48
C SER A 49 9.02 6.29 18.54
N ASP A 50 7.93 6.88 19.05
CA ASP A 50 7.06 7.78 18.26
C ASP A 50 7.85 8.87 17.53
N THR A 51 8.86 9.46 18.18
CA THR A 51 9.71 10.51 17.57
C THR A 51 10.53 9.97 16.39
N ASP A 52 11.03 8.75 16.50
CA ASP A 52 11.78 8.12 15.40
C ASP A 52 10.85 7.71 14.26
N ILE A 53 9.62 7.29 14.58
CA ILE A 53 8.58 6.99 13.59
C ILE A 53 8.27 8.26 12.78
N THR A 54 7.98 9.38 13.45
CA THR A 54 7.72 10.67 12.77
C THR A 54 8.89 11.07 11.87
N ARG A 55 10.12 11.01 12.38
CA ARG A 55 11.31 11.38 11.59
C ARG A 55 11.45 10.53 10.34
N LEU A 56 11.20 9.22 10.45
CA LEU A 56 11.28 8.31 9.31
C LEU A 56 10.22 8.65 8.27
N LEU A 57 8.96 8.80 8.69
CA LEU A 57 7.85 9.13 7.80
C LEU A 57 8.00 10.50 7.11
N ASP A 58 8.68 11.46 7.74
CA ASP A 58 8.95 12.77 7.12
C ASP A 58 10.16 12.75 6.16
N SER A 59 10.96 11.67 6.18
CA SER A 59 12.23 11.57 5.44
C SER A 59 12.20 10.57 4.29
N ALA A 60 11.22 9.67 4.26
CA ALA A 60 11.11 8.59 3.29
C ALA A 60 9.91 8.83 2.38
N ASP A 61 10.06 8.45 1.11
CA ASP A 61 8.95 8.41 0.16
C ASP A 61 8.31 7.01 0.21
N ALA A 62 7.19 6.86 0.92
CA ALA A 62 6.40 5.62 1.09
C ALA A 62 6.99 4.60 2.09
N ALA A 63 7.17 5.04 3.33
CA ALA A 63 7.51 4.19 4.46
C ALA A 63 6.37 3.27 4.91
N VAL A 64 6.73 2.11 5.48
CA VAL A 64 5.80 1.12 6.03
C VAL A 64 6.05 0.96 7.52
N CYS A 65 5.05 1.30 8.34
CA CYS A 65 5.05 1.10 9.78
C CYS A 65 4.10 -0.03 10.18
N THR A 66 4.64 -1.14 10.70
CA THR A 66 3.88 -2.32 11.08
C THR A 66 3.92 -2.59 12.57
N GLU A 67 2.78 -2.99 13.12
CA GLU A 67 2.70 -3.59 14.44
C GLU A 67 3.19 -5.04 14.40
N GLY A 68 4.22 -5.36 15.18
CA GLY A 68 4.68 -6.73 15.31
C GLY A 68 3.87 -7.56 16.32
N ALA A 69 4.29 -8.81 16.51
CA ALA A 69 3.60 -9.74 17.40
C ALA A 69 3.61 -9.33 18.89
N ASP A 70 4.58 -8.49 19.27
CA ASP A 70 4.75 -7.88 20.58
C ASP A 70 3.99 -6.55 20.75
N ALA A 71 3.11 -6.21 19.80
CA ALA A 71 2.38 -4.94 19.74
C ALA A 71 3.29 -3.70 19.66
N GLN A 72 4.57 -3.86 19.31
CA GLN A 72 5.49 -2.76 19.08
C GLN A 72 5.48 -2.35 17.60
N MET A 73 5.56 -1.04 17.37
CA MET A 73 5.67 -0.49 16.02
C MET A 73 7.10 -0.57 15.50
N ARG A 74 7.23 -1.03 14.26
CA ARG A 74 8.48 -1.10 13.50
C ARG A 74 8.25 -0.42 12.17
N CYS A 75 9.14 0.48 11.75
CA CYS A 75 9.01 1.14 10.47
C CYS A 75 10.19 0.83 9.55
N TYR A 76 9.89 0.82 8.25
CA TYR A 76 10.81 0.51 7.18
C TYR A 76 10.71 1.61 6.14
N THR A 77 11.84 1.98 5.54
CA THR A 77 11.92 3.04 4.52
C THR A 77 11.28 2.64 3.20
N THR A 78 11.18 1.33 2.92
CA THR A 78 10.59 0.81 1.68
C THR A 78 9.76 -0.44 1.95
N GLU A 79 8.79 -0.72 1.08
CA GLU A 79 8.03 -1.98 1.07
C GLU A 79 8.96 -3.21 0.90
N ALA A 80 10.06 -3.06 0.16
CA ALA A 80 11.04 -4.13 -0.04
C ALA A 80 11.74 -4.50 1.27
N ASP A 81 12.18 -3.51 2.05
CA ASP A 81 12.82 -3.73 3.35
C ASP A 81 11.86 -4.38 4.34
N TYR A 82 10.62 -3.88 4.40
CA TYR A 82 9.54 -4.46 5.20
C TYR A 82 9.32 -5.94 4.86
N ARG A 83 9.17 -6.28 3.57
CA ARG A 83 8.95 -7.66 3.13
C ARG A 83 10.12 -8.57 3.46
N ALA A 84 11.35 -8.10 3.23
CA ALA A 84 12.54 -8.85 3.56
C ALA A 84 12.62 -9.15 5.07
N ALA A 85 12.33 -8.17 5.92
CA ALA A 85 12.35 -8.33 7.38
C ALA A 85 11.23 -9.25 7.89
N GLU A 86 10.03 -9.18 7.31
CA GLU A 86 8.89 -10.03 7.72
C GLU A 86 8.87 -11.39 7.00
N GLY A 87 9.86 -11.71 6.16
CA GLY A 87 9.94 -12.97 5.41
C GLY A 87 8.82 -13.16 4.40
N LEU A 88 8.25 -12.06 3.89
CA LEU A 88 7.20 -12.06 2.88
C LEU A 88 7.82 -12.20 1.49
N SER A 89 7.27 -13.09 0.65
CA SER A 89 7.70 -13.20 -0.74
C SER A 89 7.50 -11.87 -1.48
N GLY A 90 8.50 -11.49 -2.28
CA GLY A 90 8.52 -10.22 -3.01
C GLY A 90 7.30 -10.07 -3.92
N ALA A 91 6.43 -9.12 -3.61
CA ALA A 91 5.55 -8.54 -4.60
C ALA A 91 6.39 -7.62 -5.50
N GLU A 92 5.92 -7.38 -6.73
CA GLU A 92 6.55 -6.38 -7.59
C GLU A 92 6.53 -5.03 -6.90
N VAL A 93 7.71 -4.55 -6.50
CA VAL A 93 7.92 -3.18 -6.04
C VAL A 93 7.52 -2.26 -7.18
N GLY A 94 6.42 -1.53 -7.03
CA GLY A 94 6.01 -0.55 -8.05
C GLY A 94 4.52 -0.33 -8.25
N THR A 95 3.64 -1.10 -7.61
CA THR A 95 2.20 -0.77 -7.57
C THR A 95 1.69 -0.78 -6.13
N LEU A 96 1.82 0.39 -5.49
CA LEU A 96 1.07 0.74 -4.28
C LEU A 96 -0.38 0.26 -4.45
N SER A 97 -0.78 -0.73 -3.67
CA SER A 97 -2.02 -1.44 -3.95
C SER A 97 -2.64 -2.04 -2.70
N MET A 98 -3.97 -2.13 -2.72
CA MET A 98 -4.76 -2.79 -1.68
C MET A 98 -4.24 -4.19 -1.31
N SER A 99 -3.64 -4.91 -2.27
CA SER A 99 -3.04 -6.23 -2.08
C SER A 99 -1.83 -6.25 -1.14
N GLU A 100 -1.16 -5.12 -0.93
CA GLU A 100 -0.01 -5.01 -0.04
C GLU A 100 -0.40 -5.12 1.42
N CYS A 101 -1.67 -4.85 1.77
CA CYS A 101 -2.15 -5.07 3.13
C CYS A 101 -2.17 -6.56 3.46
N PRO A 102 -1.35 -7.04 4.43
CA PRO A 102 -1.26 -8.46 4.71
C PRO A 102 -2.56 -8.99 5.31
N SER A 103 -2.82 -10.29 5.13
CA SER A 103 -3.96 -10.95 5.79
C SER A 103 -3.85 -10.81 7.31
N GLY A 104 -4.97 -10.49 7.97
CA GLY A 104 -4.99 -10.28 9.42
C GLY A 104 -4.56 -8.89 9.88
N TYR A 105 -4.29 -7.96 8.97
CA TYR A 105 -3.98 -6.57 9.29
C TYR A 105 -5.09 -5.61 8.87
N PHE A 106 -5.20 -4.53 9.62
CA PHE A 106 -5.83 -3.29 9.20
C PHE A 106 -4.73 -2.37 8.70
N CYS A 107 -4.88 -1.83 7.49
CA CYS A 107 -3.93 -0.91 6.88
C CYS A 107 -4.60 0.42 6.57
N LEU A 108 -3.90 1.51 6.86
CA LEU A 108 -4.30 2.88 6.55
C LEU A 108 -3.13 3.51 5.79
N TRP A 109 -3.43 4.21 4.72
CA TRP A 109 -2.47 4.85 3.82
C TRP A 109 -2.64 6.35 3.80
N GLU A 110 -1.54 7.05 3.53
CA GLU A 110 -1.51 8.50 3.43
C GLU A 110 -2.20 9.02 2.18
N TRP A 111 -2.10 8.33 1.04
CA TRP A 111 -2.71 8.77 -0.21
C TRP A 111 -3.89 7.90 -0.62
N THR A 112 -4.73 8.48 -1.48
CA THR A 112 -5.85 7.77 -2.09
C THR A 112 -5.33 6.65 -2.99
N GLY A 113 -6.18 5.65 -3.24
CA GLY A 113 -5.80 4.49 -4.04
C GLY A 113 -4.81 3.56 -3.35
N TYR A 114 -4.69 3.62 -2.02
CA TYR A 114 -3.79 2.77 -1.22
C TYR A 114 -2.31 3.07 -1.46
N GLY A 115 -1.96 4.36 -1.52
CA GLY A 115 -0.60 4.83 -1.80
C GLY A 115 0.05 5.67 -0.71
N GLY A 116 1.34 5.98 -0.88
CA GLY A 116 2.14 6.73 0.08
C GLY A 116 2.51 5.91 1.31
N ASP A 117 2.84 6.60 2.40
CA ASP A 117 3.17 5.97 3.67
C ASP A 117 2.00 5.11 4.19
N ARG A 118 2.34 3.97 4.81
CA ARG A 118 1.35 3.02 5.35
C ARG A 118 1.63 2.72 6.81
N VAL A 119 0.60 2.80 7.64
CA VAL A 119 0.58 2.14 8.96
C VAL A 119 -0.30 0.90 8.90
N GLN A 120 0.10 -0.15 9.61
CA GLN A 120 -0.66 -1.39 9.67
C GLN A 120 -0.65 -2.02 11.08
N TYR A 121 -1.83 -2.46 11.52
CA TYR A 121 -2.07 -2.99 12.86
C TYR A 121 -2.80 -4.33 12.78
N ARG A 122 -2.47 -5.25 13.69
CA ARG A 122 -3.07 -6.60 13.74
C ARG A 122 -3.79 -6.88 15.06
N VAL A 123 -3.25 -6.36 16.17
CA VAL A 123 -3.75 -6.62 17.52
C VAL A 123 -4.96 -5.72 17.79
N ALA A 124 -6.03 -6.32 18.34
CA ALA A 124 -7.21 -5.59 18.78
C ALA A 124 -6.83 -4.51 19.83
N GLY A 125 -7.69 -3.50 19.97
CA GLY A 125 -7.50 -2.38 20.89
C GLY A 125 -7.39 -1.03 20.21
N THR A 126 -6.97 -0.03 20.99
CA THR A 126 -6.85 1.36 20.55
C THR A 126 -5.45 1.65 20.04
N LYS A 127 -5.36 2.26 18.86
CA LYS A 127 -4.12 2.73 18.23
C LYS A 127 -4.22 4.24 18.08
N ASP A 128 -3.47 4.98 18.89
CA ASP A 128 -3.40 6.43 18.82
C ASP A 128 -2.39 6.84 17.74
N LEU A 129 -2.82 7.69 16.80
CA LEU A 129 -1.96 8.19 15.72
C LEU A 129 -1.44 9.59 16.00
N TYR A 130 -1.91 10.22 17.08
CA TYR A 130 -1.69 11.63 17.40
C TYR A 130 -0.21 12.05 17.37
N SER A 131 0.70 11.20 17.81
CA SER A 131 2.12 11.53 17.97
C SER A 131 2.94 11.44 16.69
N TYR A 132 2.54 10.60 15.73
CA TYR A 132 3.39 10.31 14.56
C TYR A 132 2.66 10.22 13.21
N TRP A 133 1.33 10.14 13.18
CA TRP A 133 0.59 9.92 11.93
C TRP A 133 -0.81 10.54 11.91
N ARG A 134 -0.96 11.61 12.69
CA ARG A 134 -2.19 12.37 12.81
C ARG A 134 -2.60 13.01 11.47
N ASP A 135 -3.89 12.98 11.15
CA ASP A 135 -4.45 13.71 9.99
C ASP A 135 -3.79 13.36 8.64
N ARG A 136 -3.20 12.16 8.50
CA ARG A 136 -2.57 11.72 7.24
C ARG A 136 -3.39 10.66 6.50
N GLY A 137 -4.20 9.88 7.21
CA GLY A 137 -4.94 8.77 6.61
C GLY A 137 -6.00 9.21 5.59
N THR A 138 -5.93 8.67 4.36
CA THR A 138 -6.87 8.97 3.27
C THR A 138 -7.45 7.74 2.59
N SER A 139 -6.89 6.54 2.79
CA SER A 139 -7.49 5.29 2.31
C SER A 139 -7.17 4.12 3.23
N TYR A 140 -8.06 3.13 3.35
CA TYR A 140 -7.87 2.00 4.25
C TYR A 140 -8.35 0.66 3.68
N TYR A 141 -7.80 -0.42 4.24
CA TYR A 141 -8.29 -1.78 4.04
C TYR A 141 -8.19 -2.55 5.34
N ASN A 142 -9.33 -3.03 5.82
CA ASN A 142 -9.42 -3.94 6.94
C ASN A 142 -9.39 -5.39 6.44
N ARG A 143 -8.21 -5.99 6.34
CA ARG A 143 -8.04 -7.41 5.97
C ARG A 143 -8.09 -8.35 7.18
N ARG A 144 -8.67 -7.88 8.29
CA ARG A 144 -8.93 -8.65 9.51
C ARG A 144 -10.28 -9.36 9.42
N ALA A 145 -10.45 -10.39 10.26
CA ALA A 145 -11.73 -11.10 10.43
C ALA A 145 -12.76 -10.33 11.28
N ALA A 146 -12.34 -9.23 11.92
CA ALA A 146 -13.18 -8.38 12.77
C ALA A 146 -13.16 -6.92 12.28
N GLY A 147 -14.24 -6.19 12.54
CA GLY A 147 -14.38 -4.78 12.21
C GLY A 147 -13.68 -3.83 13.19
N GLY A 148 -14.03 -2.56 13.09
CA GLY A 148 -13.50 -1.51 13.96
C GLY A 148 -14.08 -0.16 13.61
N ARG A 149 -13.40 0.90 14.05
CA ARG A 149 -13.74 2.27 13.68
C ARG A 149 -12.53 3.19 13.62
N LEU A 150 -12.61 4.19 12.75
CA LEU A 150 -11.74 5.36 12.72
C LEU A 150 -12.37 6.44 13.59
N VAL A 151 -11.53 7.20 14.28
CA VAL A 151 -11.94 8.25 15.22
C VAL A 151 -11.17 9.52 14.88
N ASP A 152 -11.90 10.62 14.78
CA ASP A 152 -11.36 11.98 14.72
C ASP A 152 -11.49 12.59 16.13
N ILE A 153 -10.37 12.93 16.78
CA ILE A 153 -10.37 13.39 18.17
C ILE A 153 -10.53 14.91 18.18
N ARG A 154 -11.63 15.38 18.78
CA ARG A 154 -11.97 16.80 18.81
C ARG A 154 -11.93 17.35 20.22
N SER A 155 -11.35 18.54 20.36
CA SER A 155 -11.47 19.30 21.60
C SER A 155 -12.86 19.93 21.68
N ALA A 156 -13.54 19.72 22.82
CA ALA A 156 -14.83 20.35 23.15
C ALA A 156 -16.02 20.01 22.22
N LEU A 157 -15.91 18.98 21.37
CA LEU A 157 -17.00 18.42 20.58
C LEU A 157 -16.99 16.88 20.69
N PRO A 158 -18.12 16.20 20.47
CA PRO A 158 -18.12 14.74 20.37
C PRO A 158 -17.20 14.24 19.26
N ASP A 159 -16.40 13.20 19.53
CA ASP A 159 -15.51 12.58 18.55
C ASP A 159 -16.32 11.85 17.46
N PRO A 160 -16.18 12.23 16.18
CA PRO A 160 -16.82 11.48 15.11
C PRO A 160 -16.20 10.10 14.92
N ASN A 161 -17.03 9.15 14.49
CA ASN A 161 -16.61 7.77 14.27
C ASN A 161 -17.02 7.31 12.87
N LEU A 162 -16.10 6.67 12.15
CA LEU A 162 -16.38 5.95 10.90
C LEU A 162 -16.17 4.46 11.12
N TYR A 163 -17.26 3.70 11.12
CA TYR A 163 -17.22 2.25 11.33
C TYR A 163 -16.86 1.52 10.06
N PHE A 164 -16.07 0.45 10.19
CA PHE A 164 -15.74 -0.44 9.08
C PHE A 164 -15.95 -1.92 9.45
N PRO A 165 -16.50 -2.74 8.54
CA PRO A 165 -16.68 -4.16 8.78
C PRO A 165 -15.38 -4.94 8.56
N ALA A 166 -15.38 -6.23 8.90
CA ALA A 166 -14.37 -7.18 8.43
C ALA A 166 -14.32 -7.19 6.90
N GLY A 167 -13.13 -7.11 6.30
CA GLY A 167 -12.97 -6.99 4.84
C GLY A 167 -13.32 -5.62 4.25
N GLY A 168 -13.78 -4.67 5.06
CA GLY A 168 -14.13 -3.31 4.61
C GLY A 168 -12.91 -2.56 4.08
N HIS A 169 -13.11 -1.78 3.03
CA HIS A 169 -12.06 -0.95 2.43
C HIS A 169 -12.64 0.34 1.88
N HIS A 170 -11.81 1.37 1.82
CA HIS A 170 -12.16 2.64 1.21
C HIS A 170 -10.92 3.21 0.51
N SER A 171 -10.97 3.36 -0.82
CA SER A 171 -9.83 3.85 -1.60
C SER A 171 -9.64 5.37 -1.52
N ASP A 172 -10.64 6.11 -1.03
CA ASP A 172 -10.61 7.57 -0.96
C ASP A 172 -11.59 8.09 0.10
N LEU A 173 -11.11 8.30 1.33
CA LEU A 173 -11.89 8.86 2.44
C LEU A 173 -12.41 10.27 2.15
N GLY A 174 -11.90 10.94 1.11
CA GLY A 174 -12.47 12.19 0.59
C GLY A 174 -13.88 12.07 0.04
N LYS A 175 -14.34 10.85 -0.25
CA LYS A 175 -15.72 10.56 -0.67
C LYS A 175 -16.64 10.15 0.48
N GLU A 176 -16.08 9.91 1.67
CA GLU A 176 -16.86 9.54 2.84
C GLU A 176 -17.29 10.80 3.60
N SER A 177 -18.59 10.93 3.85
CA SER A 177 -19.16 12.15 4.41
C SER A 177 -18.77 12.33 5.88
N TYR A 178 -18.46 13.57 6.26
CA TYR A 178 -18.11 13.90 7.65
C TYR A 178 -19.26 14.61 8.36
N VAL A 179 -19.51 14.23 9.61
CA VAL A 179 -20.70 14.66 10.38
C VAL A 179 -20.80 16.18 10.58
N TYR A 180 -19.66 16.88 10.59
CA TYR A 180 -19.59 18.34 10.72
C TYR A 180 -19.37 19.06 9.39
N GLY A 181 -19.66 18.39 8.27
CA GLY A 181 -19.46 18.90 6.92
C GLY A 181 -18.07 18.58 6.36
N GLY A 182 -17.98 18.46 5.04
CA GLY A 182 -16.78 17.97 4.36
C GLY A 182 -16.69 16.44 4.36
N ASN A 183 -15.48 15.91 4.48
CA ASN A 183 -15.20 14.48 4.34
C ASN A 183 -14.14 13.98 5.34
N TRP A 184 -13.95 12.67 5.38
CA TRP A 184 -13.03 11.97 6.28
C TRP A 184 -11.55 12.04 5.87
N ASN A 185 -11.23 12.73 4.77
CA ASN A 185 -9.85 12.86 4.31
C ASN A 185 -9.00 13.61 5.35
N ASN A 186 -7.87 13.04 5.77
CA ASN A 186 -6.97 13.68 6.73
C ASN A 186 -7.71 14.05 8.03
N LYS A 187 -8.47 13.11 8.59
CA LYS A 187 -9.26 13.26 9.83
C LYS A 187 -8.97 12.18 10.87
N VAL A 188 -8.26 11.12 10.49
CA VAL A 188 -8.09 9.96 11.36
C VAL A 188 -7.00 10.24 12.39
N ASP A 189 -7.41 10.32 13.65
CA ASP A 189 -6.52 10.53 14.81
C ASP A 189 -6.30 9.24 15.60
N ARG A 190 -7.24 8.30 15.52
CA ARG A 190 -7.21 7.03 16.25
C ARG A 190 -7.93 5.93 15.48
N ILE A 191 -7.44 4.71 15.65
CA ILE A 191 -8.08 3.48 15.16
C ILE A 191 -8.48 2.63 16.37
N VAL A 192 -9.70 2.10 16.37
CA VAL A 192 -10.14 1.13 17.36
C VAL A 192 -10.49 -0.17 16.65
N LEU A 193 -9.72 -1.22 16.96
CA LEU A 193 -9.86 -2.55 16.37
C LEU A 193 -10.56 -3.50 17.34
N SER A 194 -11.59 -4.19 16.86
CA SER A 194 -12.31 -5.23 17.60
C SER A 194 -11.69 -6.61 17.41
#